data_AF-D7KX42-F1
#
_entry.id   AF-D7KX42-F1
#
_cell.length_a   1.000
_cell.length_b   1.000
_cell.length_c   1.000
_cell.angle_alpha   90.00
_cell.angle_beta   90.00
_cell.angle_gamma   90.00
#
_symmetry.space_group_name_H-M   'P 1'
#
loop_
_entity.id
_entity.type
_entity.pdbx_description
1 polymer ?
#
loop_
_entity_poly.entity_id
_entity_poly.type
_entity_poly.pdbx_seq_one_letter_code
_entity_poly.pdbx_strand_id
1 'polypeptide(L)'
;MFSGVDKTVEALLHGQDCANHLKMQLENHETRSLQTEVLVETVLDSFSIALSFFMSITSRHHESSSQNMFSKSLKRCYYRCAYADDQNCHATQRVQMIKDNPYCL
;
A
#
# COMPACT_ATOMS: atom_id res chain seq x y z
N MET A 1 -0.65 -23.76 -12.07
CA MET A 1 -0.12 -23.87 -10.70
C MET A 1 0.13 -22.46 -10.18
N PHE A 2 -0.85 -21.88 -9.47
CA PHE A 2 -0.83 -20.49 -8.98
C PHE A 2 -0.29 -20.40 -7.55
N SER A 3 0.89 -21.00 -7.30
CA SER A 3 1.43 -21.20 -5.95
C SER A 3 1.73 -19.93 -5.15
N GLY A 4 1.82 -18.76 -5.81
CA GLY A 4 1.95 -17.47 -5.12
C GLY A 4 0.62 -16.87 -4.70
N VAL A 5 -0.46 -17.13 -5.45
CA VAL A 5 -1.80 -16.64 -5.12
C VAL A 5 -2.34 -17.40 -3.91
N ASP A 6 -2.17 -18.73 -3.90
CA ASP A 6 -2.63 -19.58 -2.79
C ASP A 6 -2.01 -19.15 -1.44
N LYS A 7 -0.69 -18.88 -1.42
CA LYS A 7 0.02 -18.37 -0.23
C LYS A 7 -0.43 -16.98 0.21
N THR A 8 -0.80 -16.14 -0.75
CA THR A 8 -1.31 -14.79 -0.47
C THR A 8 -2.69 -14.88 0.17
N VAL A 9 -3.56 -15.74 -0.36
CA VAL A 9 -4.89 -15.99 0.20
C VAL A 9 -4.78 -16.61 1.59
N GLU A 10 -3.89 -17.57 1.79
CA GLU A 10 -3.64 -18.19 3.10
C GLU A 10 -3.19 -17.15 4.14
N ALA A 11 -2.23 -16.28 3.80
CA ALA A 11 -1.79 -15.21 4.68
C ALA A 11 -2.94 -14.24 5.04
N LEU A 12 -3.78 -13.87 4.07
CA LEU A 12 -4.92 -12.98 4.32
C LEU A 12 -5.97 -13.62 5.23
N LEU A 13 -6.29 -14.91 5.03
CA LEU A 13 -7.22 -15.63 5.89
C LEU A 13 -6.67 -15.73 7.32
N HIS A 14 -5.39 -16.06 7.46
CA HIS A 14 -4.74 -16.11 8.77
C HIS A 14 -4.78 -14.76 9.50
N GLY A 15 -4.41 -13.67 8.82
CA GLY A 15 -4.49 -12.32 9.38
C GLY A 15 -5.92 -11.91 9.74
N GLN A 16 -6.93 -12.33 8.96
CA GLN A 16 -8.34 -12.10 9.27
C GLN A 16 -8.77 -12.80 10.56
N ASP A 17 -8.39 -14.07 10.74
CA ASP A 17 -8.72 -14.82 11.96
C ASP A 17 -8.09 -14.18 13.20
N CYS A 18 -6.82 -13.78 13.11
CA CYS A 18 -6.14 -13.06 14.19
C CYS A 18 -6.80 -11.70 14.50
N ALA A 19 -7.22 -10.95 13.49
CA ALA A 19 -7.92 -9.68 13.66
C ALA A 19 -9.29 -9.85 14.32
N ASN A 20 -10.03 -10.91 13.96
CA ASN A 20 -11.29 -11.25 14.60
C ASN A 20 -11.09 -11.62 16.07
N HIS A 21 -10.04 -12.41 16.37
CA HIS A 21 -9.71 -12.76 17.76
C HIS A 21 -9.32 -11.52 18.58
N LEU A 22 -8.49 -10.64 18.01
CA LEU A 22 -8.13 -9.37 18.62
C LEU A 22 -9.36 -8.49 18.88
N LYS A 23 -10.28 -8.41 17.92
CA LYS A 23 -11.54 -7.67 18.07
C LYS A 23 -12.37 -8.21 19.24
N MET A 24 -12.54 -9.52 19.35
CA MET A 24 -13.25 -10.14 20.47
C MET A 24 -12.58 -9.82 21.81
N GLN A 25 -11.25 -9.83 21.90
CA GLN A 25 -10.54 -9.48 23.13
C GLN A 25 -10.75 -8.02 23.55
N LEU A 26 -10.72 -7.09 22.57
CA LEU A 26 -10.93 -5.67 22.83
C LEU A 26 -12.37 -5.37 23.25
N GLU A 27 -13.36 -6.03 22.66
CA GLU A 27 -14.78 -5.88 23.03
C GLU A 27 -15.09 -6.39 24.45
N ASN A 28 -14.33 -7.37 24.94
CA ASN A 28 -14.50 -7.94 26.28
C ASN A 28 -13.77 -7.15 27.40
N HIS A 29 -13.23 -5.96 27.12
CA HIS A 29 -12.48 -5.12 28.06
C HIS A 29 -11.26 -5.79 28.74
N GLU A 30 -10.70 -6.86 28.16
CA GLU A 30 -9.38 -7.39 28.55
C GLU A 30 -8.29 -6.47 27.99
N THR A 31 -8.11 -5.31 28.62
CA THR A 31 -7.11 -4.33 28.19
C THR A 31 -5.70 -4.79 28.54
N ARG A 32 -4.91 -5.03 27.48
CA ARG A 32 -3.45 -5.15 27.45
C ARG A 32 -2.88 -6.45 28.03
N SER A 33 -3.20 -7.55 27.34
CA SER A 33 -2.52 -8.84 27.49
C SER A 33 -1.36 -8.95 26.50
N LEU A 34 -0.28 -9.67 26.86
CA LEU A 34 0.79 -10.06 25.93
C LEU A 34 0.24 -10.77 24.68
N GLN A 35 -0.93 -11.41 24.78
CA GLN A 35 -1.60 -12.01 23.62
C GLN A 35 -2.08 -10.99 22.60
N THR A 36 -2.52 -9.81 23.03
CA THR A 36 -2.98 -8.74 22.13
C THR A 36 -1.83 -8.23 21.27
N GLU A 37 -0.65 -8.04 21.86
CA GLU A 37 0.55 -7.62 21.12
C GLU A 37 0.94 -8.67 20.08
N VAL A 38 0.96 -9.95 20.44
CA VAL A 38 1.24 -11.05 19.50
C VAL A 38 0.21 -11.10 18.36
N LEU A 39 -1.07 -10.91 18.65
CA LEU A 39 -2.12 -10.89 17.62
C LEU A 39 -1.94 -9.71 16.66
N VAL A 40 -1.63 -8.51 17.17
CA VAL A 40 -1.37 -7.32 16.33
C VAL A 40 -0.18 -7.57 15.41
N GLU A 41 0.95 -8.05 15.93
CA GLU A 41 2.13 -8.37 15.12
C GLU A 41 1.79 -9.42 14.05
N THR A 42 1.06 -10.48 14.42
CA THR A 42 0.66 -11.54 13.46
C THR A 42 -0.26 -11.00 12.35
N VAL A 43 -1.16 -10.07 12.67
CA VAL A 43 -1.99 -9.38 11.68
C VAL A 43 -1.11 -8.58 10.72
N LEU A 44 -0.18 -7.77 11.25
CA LEU A 44 0.71 -6.94 10.44
C LEU A 44 1.61 -7.77 9.52
N ASP A 45 2.18 -8.88 10.04
CA ASP A 45 3.00 -9.81 9.26
C ASP A 45 2.20 -10.44 8.12
N SER A 46 0.97 -10.86 8.39
CA SER A 46 0.08 -11.44 7.38
C SER A 46 -0.17 -10.48 6.21
N PHE A 47 -0.43 -9.20 6.52
CA PHE A 47 -0.57 -8.16 5.49
C PHE A 47 0.74 -7.85 4.77
N SER A 48 1.87 -7.81 5.51
CA SER A 48 3.20 -7.59 4.93
C SER A 48 3.57 -8.67 3.91
N ILE A 49 3.29 -9.93 4.22
CA ILE A 49 3.49 -11.07 3.32
C ILE A 49 2.61 -10.91 2.08
N ALA A 50 1.31 -10.66 2.24
CA ALA A 50 0.39 -10.51 1.12
C ALA A 50 0.77 -9.35 0.18
N LEU A 51 1.14 -8.20 0.73
CA LEU A 51 1.59 -7.03 -0.02
C LEU A 51 2.92 -7.29 -0.74
N SER A 52 3.85 -8.02 -0.12
CA SER A 52 5.12 -8.39 -0.74
C SER A 52 4.92 -9.26 -1.99
N PHE A 53 4.00 -10.22 -1.93
CA PHE A 53 3.63 -11.02 -3.10
C PHE A 53 2.93 -10.19 -4.18
N PHE A 54 2.00 -9.31 -3.80
CA PHE A 54 1.32 -8.43 -4.73
C PHE A 54 2.29 -7.48 -5.46
N MET A 55 3.24 -6.88 -4.72
CA MET A 55 4.29 -6.04 -5.30
C MET A 55 5.24 -6.84 -6.21
N SER A 56 5.56 -8.09 -5.85
CA SER A 56 6.36 -8.98 -6.70
C SER A 56 5.63 -9.34 -8.02
N ILE A 57 4.32 -9.53 -8.00
CA ILE A 57 3.52 -9.79 -9.20
C ILE A 57 3.45 -8.53 -10.07
N THR A 58 3.11 -7.38 -9.49
CA THR A 58 2.98 -6.12 -10.23
C THR A 58 4.31 -5.60 -10.78
N SER A 59 5.43 -5.89 -10.12
CA SER A 59 6.79 -5.63 -10.64
C SER A 59 7.13 -6.45 -11.89
N ARG A 60 6.74 -7.73 -11.93
CA ARG A 60 6.99 -8.63 -13.08
C ARG A 60 6.21 -8.27 -14.34
N HIS A 61 5.18 -7.43 -14.23
CA HIS A 61 4.43 -6.91 -15.38
C HIS A 61 5.00 -5.60 -15.96
N HIS A 62 6.17 -5.14 -15.47
CA HIS A 62 6.77 -3.88 -15.91
C HIS A 62 8.16 -4.04 -16.57
N GLU A 63 8.49 -5.22 -17.12
CA GLU A 63 9.60 -5.35 -18.07
C GLU A 63 9.19 -4.86 -19.48
N SER A 64 9.09 -3.55 -19.60
CA SER A 64 9.53 -2.85 -20.80
C SER A 64 10.15 -1.53 -20.36
N SER A 65 11.48 -1.53 -20.40
CA SER A 65 12.39 -0.38 -20.38
C SER A 65 12.24 0.63 -19.23
N SER A 66 13.08 0.50 -18.21
CA SER A 66 14.31 1.31 -18.12
C SER A 66 14.94 1.17 -16.72
N GLN A 67 16.20 0.73 -16.74
CA GLN A 67 17.09 0.71 -15.60
C GLN A 67 17.29 2.14 -15.07
N ASN A 68 16.95 2.39 -13.80
CA ASN A 68 17.86 3.09 -12.89
C ASN A 68 17.43 2.87 -11.44
N MET A 69 18.30 2.19 -10.67
CA MET A 69 18.20 2.06 -9.23
C MET A 69 18.35 3.43 -8.55
N PHE A 70 17.72 3.56 -7.38
CA PHE A 70 17.95 4.61 -6.39
C PHE A 70 17.23 5.95 -6.58
N SER A 71 15.93 5.91 -6.86
CA SER A 71 14.98 6.84 -6.24
C SER A 71 13.57 6.25 -6.39
N LYS A 72 13.04 5.72 -5.29
CA LYS A 72 11.64 5.32 -5.19
C LYS A 72 10.79 6.60 -5.08
N SER A 73 10.85 7.46 -6.10
CA SER A 73 10.05 8.66 -6.18
C SER A 73 8.62 8.23 -6.46
N LEU A 74 7.77 8.34 -5.44
CA LEU A 74 6.32 8.35 -5.59
C LEU A 74 5.99 9.15 -6.86
N LYS A 75 5.53 8.47 -7.92
CA LYS A 75 5.15 9.14 -9.17
C LYS A 75 4.02 10.08 -8.83
N ARG A 76 4.30 11.38 -8.85
CA ARG A 76 3.31 12.42 -8.66
C ARG A 76 2.38 12.38 -9.88
N CYS A 77 1.15 11.90 -9.69
CA CYS A 77 0.14 11.88 -10.73
C CYS A 77 -0.38 13.31 -10.91
N TYR A 78 -0.19 13.88 -12.11
CA TYR A 78 -0.73 15.19 -12.47
C TYR A 78 -2.03 14.97 -13.26
N TYR A 79 -3.13 15.56 -12.79
CA TYR A 79 -4.37 15.59 -13.55
C TYR A 79 -4.35 16.77 -14.53
N ARG A 80 -4.77 16.55 -15.78
CA ARG A 80 -4.97 17.59 -16.79
C ARG A 80 -6.46 17.76 -17.07
N CYS A 81 -6.85 18.96 -17.46
CA CYS A 81 -8.22 19.23 -17.92
C CYS A 81 -8.47 18.47 -19.23
N ALA A 82 -9.52 17.67 -19.27
CA ALA A 82 -9.91 16.89 -20.46
C ALA A 82 -10.33 17.78 -21.64
N TYR A 83 -10.72 19.03 -21.38
CA TYR A 83 -11.18 20.00 -22.38
C TYR A 83 -10.12 21.05 -22.74
N ALA A 84 -8.87 20.83 -22.35
CA ALA A 84 -7.79 21.78 -22.61
C ALA A 84 -7.61 22.05 -24.10
N ASP A 85 -7.75 21.01 -24.93
CA ASP A 85 -7.51 21.09 -26.37
C ASP A 85 -8.78 21.44 -27.18
N ASP A 86 -9.98 21.14 -26.66
CA ASP A 86 -11.24 21.30 -27.41
C ASP A 86 -11.93 22.66 -27.25
N GLN A 87 -11.70 23.39 -26.15
CA GLN A 87 -12.44 24.64 -25.86
C GLN A 87 -11.55 25.82 -25.42
N ASN A 88 -10.26 25.82 -25.79
CA ASN A 88 -9.33 26.90 -25.45
C ASN A 88 -9.39 27.26 -23.95
N CYS A 89 -9.30 26.23 -23.09
CA CYS A 89 -9.45 26.40 -21.66
C CYS A 89 -8.29 27.22 -21.09
N HIS A 90 -8.54 28.47 -20.70
CA HIS A 90 -7.52 29.38 -20.16
C HIS A 90 -7.12 29.10 -18.69
N ALA A 91 -7.58 28.00 -18.09
CA ALA A 91 -7.23 27.64 -16.73
C ALA A 91 -5.74 27.26 -16.66
N THR A 92 -4.93 28.08 -15.97
CA THR A 92 -3.49 27.88 -15.81
C THR A 92 -3.15 27.49 -14.38
N GLN A 93 -2.52 26.34 -14.18
CA GLN A 93 -1.98 25.93 -12.90
C GLN A 93 -0.49 26.29 -12.84
N ARG A 94 -0.09 27.14 -11.88
CA ARG A 94 1.32 27.42 -11.59
C ARG A 94 1.75 26.61 -10.37
N VAL A 95 2.66 25.67 -10.57
CA VAL A 95 3.24 24.85 -9.49
C VAL A 95 4.70 25.26 -9.32
N GLN A 96 5.05 25.75 -8.13
CA GLN A 96 6.43 26.07 -7.76
C GLN A 96 7.05 24.84 -7.07
N MET A 97 8.30 24.52 -7.39
CA MET A 97 9.03 23.49 -6.66
C MET A 97 9.28 23.96 -5.23
N ILE A 98 8.77 23.22 -4.24
CA ILE A 98 9.13 23.40 -2.85
C ILE A 98 10.57 22.92 -2.71
N LYS A 99 11.51 23.81 -2.34
CA LYS A 99 12.95 23.50 -2.28
C LYS A 99 13.28 22.44 -1.22
N ASP A 100 12.45 22.31 -0.19
CA ASP A 100 12.67 21.38 0.92
C ASP A 100 11.38 20.63 1.26
N ASN A 101 11.52 19.32 1.42
CA ASN A 101 10.47 18.33 1.65
C ASN A 101 9.56 18.70 2.86
N PRO A 102 8.26 19.01 2.66
CA PRO A 102 7.39 19.37 3.78
C PRO A 102 6.74 18.17 4.49
N TYR A 103 7.05 16.92 4.12
CA TYR A 103 6.46 15.74 4.77
C TYR A 103 7.50 14.64 5.01
N CYS A 104 8.10 14.66 6.21
CA CYS A 104 8.66 13.48 6.89
C CYS A 104 8.49 13.68 8.41
N LEU A 105 7.44 13.06 8.97
CA LEU A 105 7.39 12.55 10.35
C LEU A 105 7.13 11.06 10.24
#